data_AF-A0A954Q4B4-F1
#
_entry.id   AF-A0A954Q4B4-F1
#
_cell.length_a   1.000
_cell.length_b   1.000
_cell.length_c   1.000
_cell.angle_alpha   90.00
_cell.angle_beta   90.00
_cell.angle_gamma   90.00
#
_symmetry.space_group_name_H-M   'P 1'
#
loop_
_entity.id
_entity.type
_entity.pdbx_description
1 polymer ?
#
loop_
_entity_poly.entity_id
_entity_poly.type
_entity_poly.pdbx_seq_one_letter_code
_entity_poly.pdbx_strand_id
1 'polypeptide(L)'
;MKSFARAIALAVRNRPTLLGVIFTSLAVGVLWGANIGVVYPFVEVVFEGQTLQQWIDGEIVASETRADELSTERSQLQETLPHLVASDYLLASNRIEYLRVDGVAERKAAEGYRWVQPYVHAHLPGTPFKTLVLIVGVLIAGTALKDAFLVANLVLVERLVQLAGYDLRKQFFRQTLRLDLASFDDSRNSELLSNFTYDLNGVVLGLNTLFGKALREPLKMLACLIGASFISWRLLLFSLMVSPPALILMQRLSKSIKRANRRAMEEMSLLYNTLTETFTGIQTVKAFTMEGFERNRFHQSAKEFFRKSVKIVFYNSLTKPITEILGIGVISLALVAGAYLVLNQET
;
A
#
# COMPACT_ATOMS: atom_id res chain seq x y z
N MET A 1 19.16 -15.96 -3.03
CA MET A 1 18.76 -14.67 -3.63
C MET A 1 19.07 -14.55 -5.12
N LYS A 2 20.27 -14.93 -5.61
CA LYS A 2 20.64 -14.84 -7.05
C LYS A 2 19.68 -15.61 -7.99
N SER A 3 19.10 -16.72 -7.55
CA SER A 3 18.13 -17.52 -8.32
C SER A 3 16.79 -16.79 -8.53
N PHE A 4 16.29 -16.11 -7.51
CA PHE A 4 15.04 -15.34 -7.59
C PHE A 4 15.19 -14.09 -8.48
N ALA A 5 16.36 -13.44 -8.45
CA ALA A 5 16.65 -12.32 -9.35
C ALA A 5 16.60 -12.72 -10.84
N ARG A 6 17.03 -13.94 -11.19
CA ARG A 6 16.90 -14.47 -12.55
C ARG A 6 15.44 -14.69 -12.96
N ALA A 7 14.60 -15.15 -12.04
CA ALA A 7 13.16 -15.27 -12.26
C ALA A 7 12.48 -13.90 -12.48
N ILE A 8 12.91 -12.88 -11.74
CA ILE A 8 12.45 -11.49 -11.96
C ILE A 8 12.88 -11.01 -13.35
N ALA A 9 14.13 -11.22 -13.75
CA ALA A 9 14.63 -10.81 -15.07
C ALA A 9 13.82 -11.43 -16.22
N LEU A 10 13.37 -12.68 -16.06
CA LEU A 10 12.48 -13.35 -17.01
C LEU A 10 11.10 -12.68 -17.09
N ALA A 11 10.51 -12.34 -15.94
CA ALA A 11 9.24 -11.60 -15.91
C ALA A 11 9.38 -10.21 -16.57
N VAL A 12 10.43 -9.45 -16.24
CA VAL A 12 10.66 -8.09 -16.75
C VAL A 12 10.91 -8.05 -18.26
N ARG A 13 11.32 -9.16 -18.87
CA ARG A 13 11.51 -9.26 -20.32
C ARG A 13 10.24 -8.92 -21.10
N ASN A 14 9.05 -9.21 -20.53
CA ASN A 14 7.77 -8.83 -21.12
C ASN A 14 7.40 -7.38 -20.75
N ARG A 15 8.13 -6.43 -21.36
CA ARG A 15 7.95 -4.99 -21.17
C ARG A 15 6.50 -4.50 -21.33
N PRO A 16 5.72 -4.89 -22.36
CA PRO A 16 4.37 -4.32 -22.53
C PRO A 16 3.44 -4.74 -21.40
N THR A 17 3.52 -5.99 -20.93
CA THR A 17 2.68 -6.46 -19.82
C THR A 17 3.08 -5.77 -18.51
N LEU A 18 4.39 -5.61 -18.27
CA LEU A 18 4.90 -4.90 -17.09
C LEU A 18 4.46 -3.43 -17.06
N LEU A 19 4.55 -2.72 -18.19
CA LEU A 19 4.07 -1.35 -18.31
C LEU A 19 2.56 -1.27 -18.04
N GLY A 20 1.78 -2.23 -18.54
CA GLY A 20 0.36 -2.35 -18.24
C GLY A 20 0.08 -2.54 -16.74
N VAL A 21 0.88 -3.36 -16.04
CA VAL A 21 0.77 -3.54 -14.58
C VAL A 21 1.05 -2.22 -13.85
N ILE A 22 2.13 -1.51 -14.21
CA ILE A 22 2.47 -0.23 -13.58
C ILE A 22 1.37 0.81 -13.82
N PHE A 23 0.92 0.96 -15.07
CA PHE A 23 -0.13 1.90 -15.45
C PHE A 23 -1.44 1.63 -14.68
N THR A 24 -1.91 0.39 -14.70
CA THR A 24 -3.15 0.02 -14.00
C THR A 24 -3.01 0.15 -12.48
N SER A 25 -1.82 -0.06 -11.90
CA SER A 25 -1.58 0.17 -10.46
C SER A 25 -1.68 1.66 -10.11
N LEU A 26 -1.11 2.51 -10.95
CA LEU A 26 -1.17 3.96 -10.78
C LEU A 26 -2.61 4.48 -10.95
N ALA A 27 -3.33 3.99 -11.96
CA ALA A 27 -4.74 4.33 -12.19
C ALA A 27 -5.61 3.96 -10.99
N VAL A 28 -5.43 2.77 -10.41
CA VAL A 28 -6.11 2.37 -9.16
C VAL A 28 -5.78 3.32 -8.02
N GLY A 29 -4.51 3.74 -7.89
CA GLY A 29 -4.08 4.68 -6.86
C GLY A 29 -4.74 6.06 -6.99
N VAL A 30 -4.71 6.63 -8.20
CA VAL A 30 -5.30 7.94 -8.51
C VAL A 30 -6.82 7.92 -8.29
N LEU A 31 -7.52 6.90 -8.81
CA LEU A 31 -8.98 6.79 -8.65
C LEU A 31 -9.38 6.57 -7.19
N TRP A 32 -8.56 5.88 -6.39
CA TRP A 32 -8.82 5.72 -4.97
C TRP A 32 -8.69 7.05 -4.21
N GLY A 33 -7.65 7.84 -4.53
CA GLY A 33 -7.49 9.19 -3.97
C GLY A 33 -8.62 10.15 -4.40
N ALA A 34 -8.97 10.14 -5.69
CA ALA A 34 -10.05 10.96 -6.24
C ALA A 34 -11.40 10.65 -5.58
N ASN A 35 -11.76 9.37 -5.41
CA ASN A 35 -13.01 8.98 -4.76
C ASN A 35 -13.10 9.49 -3.31
N ILE A 36 -11.99 9.50 -2.56
CA ILE A 36 -11.97 10.04 -1.19
C ILE A 36 -12.13 11.56 -1.21
N GLY A 37 -11.44 12.25 -2.13
CA GLY A 37 -11.53 13.71 -2.25
C GLY A 37 -12.95 14.20 -2.57
N VAL A 38 -13.70 13.47 -3.39
CA VAL A 38 -15.09 13.81 -3.77
C VAL A 38 -16.06 13.76 -2.57
N VAL A 39 -15.71 13.07 -1.48
CA VAL A 39 -16.56 12.99 -0.28
C VAL A 39 -16.65 14.34 0.44
N TYR A 40 -15.60 15.15 0.43
CA TYR A 40 -15.59 16.43 1.16
C TYR A 40 -16.64 17.42 0.63
N PRO A 41 -16.65 17.77 -0.67
CA PRO A 41 -17.67 18.67 -1.23
C PRO A 41 -19.09 18.11 -1.07
N PHE A 42 -19.23 16.78 -1.13
CA PHE A 42 -20.51 16.11 -0.90
C PHE A 42 -21.06 16.37 0.50
N VAL A 43 -20.21 16.28 1.53
CA VAL A 43 -20.61 16.54 2.92
C VAL A 43 -21.08 17.99 3.03
N GLU A 44 -20.31 18.97 2.58
CA GLU A 44 -20.70 20.38 2.69
C GLU A 44 -21.98 20.71 1.93
N VAL A 45 -22.12 20.26 0.67
CA VAL A 45 -23.32 20.48 -0.16
C VAL A 45 -24.58 19.90 0.51
N VAL A 46 -24.48 18.74 1.17
CA VAL A 46 -25.61 18.12 1.88
C VAL A 46 -25.94 18.83 3.17
N PHE A 47 -24.93 19.12 3.99
CA PHE A 47 -25.12 19.65 5.34
C PHE A 47 -25.51 21.13 5.33
N GLU A 48 -25.05 21.90 4.35
CA GLU A 48 -25.39 23.33 4.22
C GLU A 48 -26.60 23.60 3.32
N GLY A 49 -27.12 22.57 2.64
CA GLY A 49 -28.26 22.71 1.73
C GLY A 49 -27.98 23.56 0.48
N GLN A 50 -26.71 23.85 0.18
CA GLN A 50 -26.29 24.64 -0.97
C GLN A 50 -26.17 23.78 -2.23
N THR A 51 -26.12 24.42 -3.40
CA THR A 51 -25.79 23.75 -4.67
C THR A 51 -24.28 23.72 -4.87
N LEU A 52 -23.76 22.80 -5.71
CA LEU A 52 -22.32 22.75 -5.99
C LEU A 52 -21.81 24.02 -6.69
N GLN A 53 -22.68 24.67 -7.47
CA GLN A 53 -22.40 25.96 -8.09
C GLN A 53 -22.13 27.03 -7.01
N GLN A 54 -23.05 27.14 -6.04
CA GLN A 54 -22.91 28.08 -4.92
C GLN A 54 -21.69 27.77 -4.05
N TRP A 55 -21.42 26.49 -3.81
CA TRP A 55 -20.24 26.05 -3.07
C TRP A 55 -18.93 26.45 -3.79
N ILE A 56 -18.82 26.18 -5.10
CA ILE A 56 -17.64 26.57 -5.89
C ILE A 56 -17.47 28.08 -5.94
N ASP A 57 -18.56 28.82 -6.18
CA ASP A 57 -18.51 30.28 -6.24
C ASP A 57 -18.09 30.86 -4.88
N GLY A 58 -18.58 30.28 -3.78
CA GLY A 58 -18.17 30.62 -2.41
C GLY A 58 -16.71 30.31 -2.12
N GLU A 59 -16.22 29.14 -2.52
CA GLU A 59 -14.85 28.71 -2.26
C GLU A 59 -13.83 29.52 -3.09
N ILE A 60 -14.18 29.92 -4.31
CA ILE A 60 -13.37 30.85 -5.13
C ILE A 60 -13.19 32.17 -4.36
N VAL A 61 -14.29 32.76 -3.89
CA VAL A 61 -14.27 34.03 -3.15
C VAL A 61 -13.51 33.87 -1.82
N ALA A 62 -13.72 32.78 -1.10
CA ALA A 62 -13.05 32.50 0.18
C ALA A 62 -11.54 32.31 0.01
N SER A 63 -11.09 31.56 -1.00
CA SER A 63 -9.65 31.40 -1.28
C SER A 63 -9.00 32.69 -1.78
N GLU A 64 -9.70 33.50 -2.58
CA GLU A 64 -9.20 34.82 -3.01
C GLU A 64 -9.06 35.79 -1.83
N THR A 65 -10.08 35.83 -0.96
CA THR A 65 -10.06 36.66 0.25
C THR A 65 -8.92 36.25 1.19
N ARG A 66 -8.76 34.95 1.46
CA ARG A 66 -7.63 34.42 2.26
C ARG A 66 -6.28 34.79 1.64
N ALA A 67 -6.14 34.62 0.32
CA ALA A 67 -4.90 34.98 -0.36
C ALA A 67 -4.56 36.47 -0.24
N ASP A 68 -5.56 37.34 -0.31
CA ASP A 68 -5.37 38.78 -0.22
C ASP A 68 -5.09 39.23 1.23
N GLU A 69 -5.72 38.63 2.23
CA GLU A 69 -5.41 38.82 3.66
C GLU A 69 -3.95 38.43 3.96
N LEU A 70 -3.52 37.23 3.53
CA LEU A 70 -2.14 36.76 3.68
C LEU A 70 -1.13 37.68 2.97
N SER A 71 -1.50 38.20 1.79
CA SER A 71 -0.66 39.15 1.05
C SER A 71 -0.51 40.49 1.75
N THR A 72 -1.57 40.93 2.45
CA THR A 72 -1.62 42.17 3.23
C THR A 72 -0.77 42.02 4.50
N GLU A 73 -0.96 40.94 5.26
CA GLU A 73 -0.15 40.61 6.45
C GLU A 73 1.35 40.53 6.08
N ARG A 74 1.67 39.87 4.96
CA ARG A 74 3.04 39.77 4.46
C ARG A 74 3.64 41.16 4.17
N SER A 75 2.87 42.04 3.53
CA SER A 75 3.34 43.37 3.16
C SER A 75 3.59 44.24 4.39
N GLN A 76 2.72 44.18 5.40
CA GLN A 76 2.90 44.87 6.68
C GLN A 76 4.16 44.38 7.42
N LEU A 77 4.38 43.07 7.49
CA LEU A 77 5.58 42.48 8.09
C LEU A 77 6.85 42.86 7.33
N GLN A 78 6.78 42.97 6.00
CA GLN A 78 7.92 43.32 5.17
C GLN A 78 8.33 44.80 5.33
N GLU A 79 7.37 45.69 5.60
CA GLU A 79 7.64 47.09 5.94
C GLU A 79 8.25 47.27 7.34
N THR A 80 7.87 46.44 8.31
CA THR A 80 8.45 46.48 9.67
C THR A 80 9.79 45.77 9.78
N LEU A 81 10.09 44.84 8.86
CA LEU A 81 11.30 44.02 8.84
C LEU A 81 12.63 44.79 9.02
N PRO A 82 12.86 45.96 8.38
CA PRO A 82 14.11 46.73 8.51
C PRO A 82 14.33 47.31 9.91
N HIS A 83 13.27 47.41 10.72
CA HIS A 83 13.28 48.05 12.04
C HIS A 83 13.36 47.04 13.19
N LEU A 84 13.42 45.74 12.90
CA LEU A 84 13.44 44.67 13.89
C LEU A 84 14.84 44.35 14.39
N VAL A 85 14.93 43.95 15.67
CA VAL A 85 16.16 43.47 16.29
C VAL A 85 16.52 42.09 15.74
N ALA A 86 17.81 41.73 15.74
CA ALA A 86 18.32 40.48 15.14
C ALA A 86 17.61 39.19 15.63
N SER A 87 17.09 39.14 16.87
CA SER A 87 16.31 38.01 17.37
C SER A 87 14.97 37.84 16.64
N ASP A 88 14.30 38.96 16.37
CA ASP A 88 12.94 39.00 15.82
C ASP A 88 12.96 39.01 14.28
N TYR A 89 14.08 39.44 13.69
CA TYR A 89 14.31 39.42 12.25
C TYR A 89 14.19 38.01 11.65
N LEU A 90 14.78 37.00 12.31
CA LEU A 90 14.73 35.61 11.83
C LEU A 90 13.31 35.03 11.88
N LEU A 91 12.55 35.35 12.94
CA LEU A 91 11.16 34.93 13.10
C LEU A 91 10.25 35.60 12.07
N ALA A 92 10.38 36.92 11.90
CA ALA A 92 9.60 37.69 10.94
C ALA A 92 9.91 37.30 9.48
N SER A 93 11.17 37.06 9.13
CA SER A 93 11.56 36.59 7.79
C SER A 93 11.00 35.19 7.47
N ASN A 94 11.03 34.26 8.44
CA ASN A 94 10.39 32.95 8.28
C ASN A 94 8.87 33.05 8.14
N ARG A 95 8.21 33.95 8.90
CA ARG A 95 6.76 34.21 8.78
C ARG A 95 6.40 34.81 7.42
N ILE A 96 7.19 35.75 6.90
CA ILE A 96 6.99 36.32 5.55
C ILE A 96 7.07 35.23 4.49
N GLU A 97 8.05 34.33 4.58
CA GLU A 97 8.19 33.22 3.62
C GLU A 97 7.04 32.21 3.74
N TYR A 98 6.59 31.92 4.96
CA TYR A 98 5.40 31.10 5.21
C TYR A 98 4.15 31.70 4.57
N LEU A 99 3.86 32.99 4.83
CA LEU A 99 2.72 33.72 4.27
C LEU A 99 2.78 33.76 2.73
N ARG A 100 3.99 33.87 2.15
CA ARG A 100 4.20 33.83 0.70
C ARG A 100 3.82 32.47 0.11
N VAL A 101 4.30 31.38 0.70
CA VAL A 101 4.02 30.02 0.20
C VAL A 101 2.54 29.71 0.26
N ASP A 102 1.88 30.14 1.34
CA ASP A 102 0.46 29.89 1.57
C ASP A 102 -0.45 30.72 0.69
N GLY A 103 -0.17 32.02 0.54
CA GLY A 103 -0.92 32.88 -0.37
C GLY A 103 -0.84 32.41 -1.82
N VAL A 104 0.29 31.81 -2.22
CA VAL A 104 0.42 31.16 -3.54
C VAL A 104 -0.41 29.89 -3.63
N ALA A 105 -0.51 29.10 -2.56
CA ALA A 105 -1.33 27.90 -2.52
C ALA A 105 -2.83 28.23 -2.62
N GLU A 106 -3.31 29.22 -1.86
CA GLU A 106 -4.70 29.69 -1.90
C GLU A 106 -5.08 30.26 -3.28
N ARG A 107 -4.20 31.03 -3.93
CA ARG A 107 -4.45 31.50 -5.31
C ARG A 107 -4.52 30.36 -6.32
N LYS A 108 -3.67 29.34 -6.18
CA LYS A 108 -3.74 28.14 -7.03
C LYS A 108 -5.02 27.33 -6.78
N ALA A 109 -5.50 27.28 -5.54
CA ALA A 109 -6.79 26.66 -5.23
C ALA A 109 -7.92 27.41 -5.93
N ALA A 110 -7.97 28.74 -5.82
CA ALA A 110 -8.93 29.59 -6.53
C ALA A 110 -8.88 29.41 -8.05
N GLU A 111 -7.68 29.38 -8.65
CA GLU A 111 -7.51 29.07 -10.09
C GLU A 111 -8.03 27.68 -10.45
N GLY A 112 -7.81 26.68 -9.59
CA GLY A 112 -8.35 25.33 -9.75
C GLY A 112 -9.87 25.32 -9.75
N TYR A 113 -10.50 26.00 -8.79
CA TYR A 113 -11.96 26.12 -8.74
C TYR A 113 -12.53 26.88 -9.94
N ARG A 114 -11.90 27.99 -10.36
CA ARG A 114 -12.28 28.75 -11.58
C ARG A 114 -12.18 27.91 -12.85
N TRP A 115 -11.20 27.01 -12.96
CA TRP A 115 -11.08 26.13 -14.12
C TRP A 115 -12.26 25.13 -14.20
N VAL A 116 -12.77 24.68 -13.05
CA VAL A 116 -13.90 23.74 -12.96
C VAL A 116 -15.25 24.46 -13.05
N GLN A 117 -15.32 25.72 -12.61
CA GLN A 117 -16.51 26.57 -12.58
C GLN A 117 -17.36 26.51 -13.87
N PRO A 118 -16.83 26.75 -15.09
CA PRO A 118 -17.65 26.75 -16.31
C PRO A 118 -18.28 25.38 -16.60
N TYR A 119 -17.58 24.29 -16.28
CA TYR A 119 -18.10 22.94 -16.46
C TYR A 119 -19.21 22.63 -15.47
N VAL A 120 -19.08 23.13 -14.24
CA VAL A 120 -20.05 22.93 -13.17
C VAL A 120 -21.33 23.69 -13.44
N HIS A 121 -21.24 24.97 -13.80
CA HIS A 121 -22.40 25.77 -14.18
C HIS A 121 -23.08 25.23 -15.45
N ALA A 122 -22.33 24.65 -16.39
CA ALA A 122 -22.90 24.12 -17.64
C ALA A 122 -23.58 22.75 -17.51
N HIS A 123 -23.09 21.86 -16.65
CA HIS A 123 -23.52 20.45 -16.63
C HIS A 123 -24.19 19.99 -15.33
N LEU A 124 -24.05 20.72 -14.22
CA LEU A 124 -24.66 20.30 -12.95
C LEU A 124 -26.08 20.86 -12.78
N PRO A 125 -26.98 20.06 -12.17
CA PRO A 125 -28.33 20.49 -11.88
C PRO A 125 -28.35 21.58 -10.80
N GLY A 126 -29.31 22.51 -10.89
CA GLY A 126 -29.44 23.63 -9.96
C GLY A 126 -30.19 23.30 -8.65
N THR A 127 -30.49 22.03 -8.34
CA THR A 127 -31.15 21.66 -7.08
C THR A 127 -30.25 20.79 -6.21
N PRO A 128 -30.16 21.05 -4.88
CA PRO A 128 -29.25 20.33 -3.98
C PRO A 128 -29.42 18.80 -4.05
N PHE A 129 -30.65 18.31 -4.10
CA PHE A 129 -30.92 16.86 -4.19
C PHE A 129 -30.49 16.24 -5.53
N LYS A 130 -30.64 16.94 -6.66
CA LYS A 130 -30.17 16.40 -7.95
C LYS A 130 -28.64 16.40 -8.03
N THR A 131 -28.00 17.43 -7.47
CA THR A 131 -26.54 17.50 -7.32
C THR A 131 -26.04 16.35 -6.47
N LEU A 132 -26.76 16.04 -5.39
CA LEU A 132 -26.47 14.89 -4.54
C LEU A 132 -26.47 13.57 -5.31
N VAL A 133 -27.57 13.31 -6.03
CA VAL A 133 -27.73 12.09 -6.82
C VAL A 133 -26.65 11.98 -7.89
N LEU A 134 -26.27 13.10 -8.52
CA LEU A 134 -25.18 13.12 -9.50
C LEU A 134 -23.84 12.76 -8.84
N ILE A 135 -23.49 13.35 -7.69
CA ILE A 135 -22.24 13.06 -6.98
C ILE A 135 -22.20 11.59 -6.56
N VAL A 136 -23.30 11.04 -6.03
CA VAL A 136 -23.40 9.61 -5.71
C VAL A 136 -23.21 8.75 -6.97
N GLY A 137 -23.83 9.13 -8.09
CA GLY A 137 -23.66 8.46 -9.37
C GLY A 137 -22.21 8.48 -9.86
N VAL A 138 -21.52 9.62 -9.74
CA VAL A 138 -20.09 9.77 -10.07
C VAL A 138 -19.22 8.93 -9.13
N LEU A 139 -19.51 8.88 -7.83
CA LEU A 139 -18.79 8.06 -6.86
C LEU A 139 -18.95 6.56 -7.17
N ILE A 140 -20.15 6.11 -7.52
CA ILE A 140 -20.42 4.72 -7.93
C ILE A 140 -19.69 4.41 -9.23
N ALA A 141 -19.81 5.28 -10.25
CA ALA A 141 -19.15 5.10 -11.54
C ALA A 141 -17.62 5.10 -11.41
N GLY A 142 -17.06 6.02 -10.60
CA GLY A 142 -15.63 6.09 -10.31
C GLY A 142 -15.13 4.86 -9.55
N THR A 143 -15.92 4.35 -8.59
CA THR A 143 -15.61 3.10 -7.89
C THR A 143 -15.64 1.90 -8.84
N ALA A 144 -16.65 1.79 -9.70
CA ALA A 144 -16.73 0.73 -10.69
C ALA A 144 -15.56 0.78 -11.69
N LEU A 145 -15.20 1.99 -12.16
CA LEU A 145 -14.05 2.19 -13.04
C LEU A 145 -12.73 1.79 -12.35
N LYS A 146 -12.54 2.20 -11.10
CA LYS A 146 -11.40 1.78 -10.28
C LYS A 146 -11.32 0.26 -10.17
N ASP A 147 -12.45 -0.40 -9.93
CA ASP A 147 -12.50 -1.86 -9.80
C ASP A 147 -12.26 -2.58 -11.14
N ALA A 148 -12.69 -1.99 -12.26
CA ALA A 148 -12.30 -2.47 -13.59
C ALA A 148 -10.78 -2.42 -13.80
N PHE A 149 -10.13 -1.30 -13.42
CA PHE A 149 -8.67 -1.20 -13.45
C PHE A 149 -7.98 -2.17 -12.49
N LEU A 150 -8.59 -2.43 -11.32
CA LEU A 150 -8.09 -3.41 -10.35
C LEU A 150 -8.12 -4.83 -10.93
N VAL A 151 -9.23 -5.21 -11.57
CA VAL A 151 -9.35 -6.51 -12.25
C VAL A 151 -8.36 -6.61 -13.40
N ALA A 152 -8.25 -5.58 -14.24
CA ALA A 152 -7.24 -5.54 -15.31
C ALA A 152 -5.82 -5.69 -14.76
N ASN A 153 -5.49 -5.02 -13.64
CA ASN A 153 -4.20 -5.17 -13.00
C ASN A 153 -3.96 -6.60 -12.49
N LEU A 154 -4.94 -7.21 -11.83
CA LEU A 154 -4.84 -8.59 -11.34
C LEU A 154 -4.60 -9.57 -12.49
N VAL A 155 -5.34 -9.44 -13.60
CA VAL A 155 -5.17 -10.28 -14.79
C VAL A 155 -3.81 -10.06 -15.44
N LEU A 156 -3.33 -8.83 -15.57
CA LEU A 156 -2.02 -8.52 -16.15
C LEU A 156 -0.86 -9.04 -15.29
N VAL A 157 -0.95 -8.90 -13.96
CA VAL A 157 0.03 -9.46 -13.03
C VAL A 157 0.05 -10.98 -13.15
N GLU A 158 -1.11 -11.63 -13.12
CA GLU A 158 -1.18 -13.09 -13.21
C GLU A 158 -0.65 -13.59 -14.56
N ARG A 159 -0.99 -12.92 -15.65
CA ARG A 159 -0.44 -13.20 -16.97
C ARG A 159 1.08 -13.08 -16.99
N LEU A 160 1.64 -11.99 -16.47
CA LEU A 160 3.09 -11.76 -16.39
C LEU A 160 3.79 -12.89 -15.63
N VAL A 161 3.23 -13.29 -14.49
CA VAL A 161 3.75 -14.31 -13.61
C VAL A 161 3.67 -15.71 -14.23
N GLN A 162 2.56 -16.04 -14.87
CA GLN A 162 2.40 -17.33 -15.57
C GLN A 162 3.31 -17.44 -16.78
N LEU A 163 3.54 -16.36 -17.53
CA LEU A 163 4.54 -16.31 -18.61
C LEU A 163 5.95 -16.56 -18.07
N ALA A 164 6.34 -15.89 -16.99
CA ALA A 164 7.63 -16.14 -16.35
C ALA A 164 7.76 -17.58 -15.85
N GLY A 165 6.69 -18.13 -15.25
CA GLY A 165 6.62 -19.52 -14.81
C GLY A 165 6.70 -20.51 -15.97
N TYR A 166 6.07 -20.23 -17.10
CA TYR A 166 6.17 -21.02 -18.33
C TYR A 166 7.61 -21.05 -18.86
N ASP A 167 8.26 -19.89 -18.95
CA ASP A 167 9.65 -19.78 -19.41
C ASP A 167 10.65 -20.48 -18.47
N LEU A 168 10.40 -20.42 -17.15
CA LEU A 168 11.18 -21.16 -16.16
C LEU A 168 11.03 -22.67 -16.33
N ARG A 169 9.79 -23.17 -16.45
CA ARG A 169 9.53 -24.61 -16.68
C ARG A 169 10.18 -25.09 -17.98
N LYS A 170 10.09 -24.30 -19.05
CA LYS A 170 10.73 -24.60 -20.34
C LYS A 170 12.25 -24.67 -20.23
N GLN A 171 12.88 -23.72 -19.52
CA GLN A 171 14.32 -23.71 -19.32
C GLN A 171 14.79 -24.86 -18.43
N PHE A 172 14.06 -25.14 -17.35
CA PHE A 172 14.33 -26.25 -16.45
C PHE A 172 14.31 -27.56 -17.23
N PHE A 173 13.21 -27.85 -17.94
CA PHE A 173 13.07 -29.08 -18.70
C PHE A 173 14.15 -29.25 -19.77
N ARG A 174 14.49 -28.17 -20.50
CA ARG A 174 15.59 -28.19 -21.48
C ARG A 174 16.94 -28.49 -20.83
N GLN A 175 17.19 -27.99 -19.62
CA GLN A 175 18.43 -28.26 -18.90
C GLN A 175 18.47 -29.70 -18.38
N THR A 176 17.33 -30.21 -17.88
CA THR A 176 17.19 -31.61 -17.45
C THR A 176 17.51 -32.57 -18.60
N LEU A 177 16.99 -32.32 -19.81
CA LEU A 177 17.28 -33.14 -21.00
C LEU A 177 18.75 -33.11 -21.46
N ARG A 178 19.56 -32.16 -20.97
CA ARG A 178 21.00 -32.06 -21.29
C ARG A 178 21.90 -32.71 -20.25
N LEU A 179 21.34 -33.25 -19.16
CA LEU A 179 22.11 -33.97 -18.16
C LEU A 179 22.54 -35.33 -18.71
N ASP A 180 23.73 -35.77 -18.31
CA ASP A 180 24.24 -37.09 -18.67
C ASP A 180 23.40 -38.20 -18.01
N LEU A 181 23.30 -39.36 -18.66
CA LEU A 181 22.56 -40.53 -18.16
C LEU A 181 23.06 -40.97 -16.78
N ALA A 182 24.37 -40.83 -16.50
CA ALA A 182 24.94 -41.13 -15.18
C ALA A 182 24.42 -40.19 -14.06
N SER A 183 23.74 -39.10 -14.41
CA SER A 183 23.12 -38.18 -13.45
C SER A 183 21.71 -38.58 -13.03
N PHE A 184 21.11 -39.57 -13.70
CA PHE A 184 19.75 -40.06 -13.45
C PHE A 184 19.80 -41.36 -12.63
N ASP A 185 19.52 -41.22 -11.35
CA ASP A 185 19.22 -42.31 -10.39
C ASP A 185 17.84 -42.03 -9.77
N ASP A 186 17.19 -43.01 -9.14
CA ASP A 186 15.84 -42.90 -8.58
C ASP A 186 15.72 -41.75 -7.55
N SER A 187 16.79 -41.53 -6.79
CA SER A 187 16.92 -40.41 -5.86
C SER A 187 16.89 -39.05 -6.59
N ARG A 188 17.66 -38.91 -7.68
CA ARG A 188 17.72 -37.69 -8.49
C ARG A 188 16.44 -37.44 -9.28
N ASN A 189 15.80 -38.50 -9.78
CA ASN A 189 14.53 -38.40 -10.50
C ASN A 189 13.44 -37.76 -9.62
N SER A 190 13.36 -38.23 -8.37
CA SER A 190 12.43 -37.72 -7.37
C SER A 190 12.74 -36.26 -6.99
N GLU A 191 14.03 -35.92 -6.84
CA GLU A 191 14.48 -34.55 -6.56
C GLU A 191 14.15 -33.59 -7.72
N LEU A 192 14.43 -33.98 -8.97
CA LEU A 192 14.12 -33.19 -10.16
C LEU A 192 12.61 -32.94 -10.30
N LEU A 193 11.79 -33.95 -10.02
CA LEU A 193 10.33 -33.83 -10.05
C LEU A 193 9.81 -32.91 -8.95
N SER A 194 10.36 -33.02 -7.74
CA SER A 194 10.03 -32.13 -6.62
C SER A 194 10.39 -30.68 -6.94
N ASN A 195 11.61 -30.44 -7.46
CA ASN A 195 12.07 -29.10 -7.83
C ASN A 195 11.22 -28.51 -8.97
N PHE A 196 10.79 -29.33 -9.93
CA PHE A 196 9.91 -28.89 -11.01
C PHE A 196 8.50 -28.52 -10.55
N THR A 197 7.99 -29.17 -9.50
CA THR A 197 6.63 -28.97 -9.01
C THR A 197 6.58 -27.94 -7.88
N TYR A 198 7.24 -28.21 -6.77
CA TYR A 198 7.17 -27.39 -5.55
C TYR A 198 7.99 -26.11 -5.66
N ASP A 199 9.28 -26.20 -6.01
CA ASP A 199 10.15 -25.02 -6.03
C ASP A 199 9.77 -24.03 -7.11
N LEU A 200 9.45 -24.51 -8.33
CA LEU A 200 8.96 -23.63 -9.40
C LEU A 200 7.65 -22.96 -9.02
N ASN A 201 6.72 -23.67 -8.37
CA ASN A 201 5.48 -23.06 -7.90
C ASN A 201 5.73 -22.01 -6.80
N GLY A 202 6.67 -22.27 -5.89
CA GLY A 202 7.10 -21.31 -4.87
C GLY A 202 7.66 -20.02 -5.49
N VAL A 203 8.47 -20.14 -6.55
CA VAL A 203 8.98 -18.98 -7.30
C VAL A 203 7.83 -18.19 -7.95
N VAL A 204 6.89 -18.88 -8.62
CA VAL A 204 5.72 -18.25 -9.26
C VAL A 204 4.88 -17.48 -8.23
N LEU A 205 4.61 -18.08 -7.07
CA LEU A 205 3.88 -17.42 -5.97
C LEU A 205 4.62 -16.18 -5.44
N GLY A 206 5.95 -16.27 -5.32
CA GLY A 206 6.81 -15.15 -4.96
C GLY A 206 6.76 -14.01 -5.98
N LEU A 207 6.78 -14.33 -7.28
CA LEU A 207 6.63 -13.34 -8.34
C LEU A 207 5.24 -12.68 -8.32
N ASN A 208 4.17 -13.44 -8.10
CA ASN A 208 2.81 -12.89 -7.94
C ASN A 208 2.75 -11.87 -6.80
N THR A 209 3.33 -12.23 -5.64
CA THR A 209 3.37 -11.32 -4.48
C THR A 209 4.16 -10.05 -4.79
N LEU A 210 5.29 -10.18 -5.50
CA LEU A 210 6.16 -9.06 -5.84
C LEU A 210 5.50 -8.10 -6.86
N PHE A 211 5.08 -8.59 -8.02
CA PHE A 211 4.51 -7.77 -9.09
C PHE A 211 3.06 -7.34 -8.82
N GLY A 212 2.34 -8.10 -7.98
CA GLY A 212 1.00 -7.76 -7.54
C GLY A 212 1.03 -6.76 -6.39
N LYS A 213 1.04 -7.27 -5.15
CA LYS A 213 0.86 -6.44 -3.95
C LYS A 213 2.04 -5.52 -3.69
N ALA A 214 3.27 -6.04 -3.74
CA ALA A 214 4.44 -5.27 -3.35
C ALA A 214 4.77 -4.12 -4.32
N LEU A 215 4.30 -4.17 -5.57
CA LEU A 215 4.40 -3.07 -6.52
C LEU A 215 3.18 -2.12 -6.42
N ARG A 216 1.97 -2.67 -6.34
CA ARG A 216 0.73 -1.87 -6.36
C ARG A 216 0.54 -1.03 -5.10
N GLU A 217 0.81 -1.58 -3.91
CA GLU A 217 0.56 -0.89 -2.64
C GLU A 217 1.42 0.37 -2.47
N PRO A 218 2.75 0.37 -2.71
CA PRO A 218 3.56 1.58 -2.65
C PRO A 218 3.18 2.61 -3.72
N LEU A 219 2.83 2.17 -4.94
CA LEU A 219 2.36 3.08 -5.99
C LEU A 219 1.05 3.77 -5.60
N LYS A 220 0.11 3.02 -5.02
CA LYS A 220 -1.13 3.57 -4.47
C LYS A 220 -0.83 4.57 -3.35
N MET A 221 0.05 4.22 -2.42
CA MET A 221 0.48 5.11 -1.34
C MET A 221 1.08 6.40 -1.89
N LEU A 222 1.97 6.32 -2.88
CA LEU A 222 2.60 7.47 -3.52
C LEU A 222 1.55 8.35 -4.21
N ALA A 223 0.61 7.77 -4.97
CA ALA A 223 -0.46 8.52 -5.62
C ALA A 223 -1.33 9.26 -4.59
N CYS A 224 -1.64 8.63 -3.45
CA CYS A 224 -2.40 9.26 -2.38
C CYS A 224 -1.62 10.39 -1.70
N LEU A 225 -0.31 10.21 -1.44
CA LEU A 225 0.55 11.25 -0.86
C LEU A 225 0.69 12.45 -1.79
N ILE A 226 0.85 12.21 -3.10
CA ILE A 226 0.89 13.26 -4.11
C ILE A 226 -0.45 14.02 -4.12
N GLY A 227 -1.58 13.30 -4.14
CA GLY A 227 -2.91 13.90 -4.06
C GLY A 227 -3.11 14.74 -2.80
N ALA A 228 -2.73 14.22 -1.64
CA ALA A 228 -2.82 14.93 -0.36
C ALA A 228 -1.89 16.17 -0.30
N SER A 229 -0.71 16.10 -0.96
CA SER A 229 0.20 17.24 -1.05
C SER A 229 -0.38 18.42 -1.86
N PHE A 230 -1.28 18.16 -2.81
CA PHE A 230 -1.98 19.21 -3.54
C PHE A 230 -3.08 19.88 -2.72
N ILE A 231 -3.65 19.17 -1.73
CA ILE A 231 -4.70 19.71 -0.85
C ILE A 231 -4.07 20.55 0.27
N SER A 232 -3.23 19.94 1.10
CA SER A 232 -2.54 20.65 2.18
C SER A 232 -1.23 19.95 2.52
N TRP A 233 -0.13 20.57 2.09
CA TRP A 233 1.22 20.06 2.35
C TRP A 233 1.57 20.11 3.84
N ARG A 234 1.00 21.05 4.61
CA ARG A 234 1.21 21.17 6.07
C ARG A 234 0.60 19.99 6.84
N LEU A 235 -0.66 19.66 6.56
CA LEU A 235 -1.33 18.52 7.17
C LEU A 235 -0.66 17.19 6.77
N LEU A 236 -0.20 17.10 5.52
CA LEU A 236 0.59 15.95 5.07
C LEU A 236 1.88 15.80 5.87
N LEU A 237 2.67 16.87 6.04
CA LEU A 237 3.93 16.81 6.79
C LEU A 237 3.70 16.46 8.26
N PHE A 238 2.67 17.04 8.88
CA PHE A 238 2.29 16.68 10.24
C PHE A 238 1.93 15.19 10.34
N SER A 239 1.08 14.68 9.43
CA SER A 239 0.74 13.26 9.38
C SER A 239 1.97 12.37 9.14
N LEU A 240 2.91 12.81 8.30
CA LEU A 240 4.16 12.09 8.03
C LEU A 240 5.08 12.05 9.25
N MET A 241 5.05 13.09 10.10
CA MET A 241 5.82 13.17 11.34
C MET A 241 5.24 12.25 12.43
N VAL A 242 3.94 11.98 12.38
CA VAL A 242 3.21 11.11 13.32
C VAL A 242 3.23 9.64 12.89
N SER A 243 3.50 9.37 11.61
CA SER A 243 3.62 8.02 11.03
C SER A 243 4.78 7.14 11.55
N PRO A 244 5.97 7.65 11.93
CA PRO A 244 7.13 6.81 12.27
C PRO A 244 6.90 5.83 13.43
N PRO A 245 6.23 6.19 14.55
CA PRO A 245 5.82 5.23 15.59
C PRO A 245 5.02 4.05 15.04
N ALA A 246 4.05 4.31 14.14
CA ALA A 246 3.26 3.27 13.48
C ALA A 246 4.14 2.35 12.63
N LEU A 247 5.05 2.92 11.85
CA LEU A 247 6.02 2.19 11.04
C LEU A 247 6.95 1.31 11.89
N ILE A 248 7.48 1.85 13.00
CA ILE A 248 8.37 1.10 13.91
C ILE A 248 7.63 -0.07 14.53
N LEU A 249 6.39 0.14 14.99
CA LEU A 249 5.57 -0.93 15.58
C LEU A 249 5.28 -2.04 14.55
N MET A 250 4.90 -1.67 13.33
CA MET A 250 4.67 -2.62 12.23
C MET A 250 5.94 -3.37 11.82
N GLN A 251 7.08 -2.70 11.79
CA GLN A 251 8.37 -3.34 11.52
C GLN A 251 8.73 -4.36 12.61
N ARG A 252 8.48 -4.05 13.89
CA ARG A 252 8.71 -5.00 14.99
C ARG A 252 7.78 -6.20 14.89
N LEU A 253 6.50 -5.99 14.60
CA LEU A 253 5.55 -7.08 14.39
C LEU A 253 5.97 -7.97 13.22
N SER A 254 6.31 -7.38 12.09
CA SER A 254 6.80 -8.08 10.90
C SER A 254 8.06 -8.91 11.18
N LYS A 255 9.02 -8.37 11.96
CA LYS A 255 10.21 -9.11 12.41
C LYS A 255 9.85 -10.27 13.34
N SER A 256 8.84 -10.12 14.18
CA SER A 256 8.36 -11.20 15.06
C SER A 256 7.67 -12.30 14.28
N ILE A 257 6.82 -11.96 13.30
CA ILE A 257 6.21 -12.93 12.37
C ILE A 257 7.29 -13.71 11.61
N LYS A 258 8.27 -13.01 11.02
CA LYS A 258 9.39 -13.65 10.30
C LYS A 258 10.19 -14.61 11.19
N ARG A 259 10.47 -14.22 12.44
CA ARG A 259 11.17 -15.09 13.41
C ARG A 259 10.34 -16.29 13.81
N ALA A 260 9.03 -16.13 14.01
CA ALA A 260 8.11 -17.23 14.31
C ALA A 260 7.99 -18.21 13.15
N ASN A 261 7.85 -17.71 11.92
CA ASN A 261 7.86 -18.52 10.69
C ASN A 261 9.14 -19.33 10.56
N ARG A 262 10.32 -18.70 10.74
CA ARG A 262 11.59 -19.42 10.65
C ARG A 262 11.67 -20.57 11.65
N ARG A 263 11.29 -20.34 12.91
CA ARG A 263 11.27 -21.38 13.94
C ARG A 263 10.28 -22.50 13.62
N ALA A 264 9.09 -22.19 13.10
CA ALA A 264 8.15 -23.23 12.72
C ALA A 264 8.65 -24.05 11.52
N MET A 265 9.34 -23.43 10.56
CA MET A 265 9.96 -24.14 9.45
C MET A 265 11.09 -25.07 9.92
N GLU A 266 11.89 -24.66 10.92
CA GLU A 266 12.90 -25.52 11.56
C GLU A 266 12.26 -26.76 12.20
N GLU A 267 11.18 -26.60 12.99
CA GLU A 267 10.44 -27.74 13.58
C GLU A 267 9.77 -28.63 12.52
N MET A 268 9.26 -28.03 11.44
CA MET A 268 8.68 -28.78 10.32
C MET A 268 9.72 -29.65 9.62
N SER A 269 10.95 -29.14 9.46
CA SER A 269 12.05 -29.93 8.91
C SER A 269 12.42 -31.10 9.82
N LEU A 270 12.43 -30.91 11.13
CA LEU A 270 12.67 -32.00 12.09
C LEU A 270 11.57 -33.06 12.02
N LEU A 271 10.31 -32.63 11.92
CA LEU A 271 9.17 -33.53 11.73
C LEU A 271 9.31 -34.38 10.46
N TYR A 272 9.71 -33.78 9.34
CA TYR A 272 9.96 -34.50 8.09
C TYR A 272 11.17 -35.45 8.18
N ASN A 273 12.22 -35.07 8.89
CA ASN A 273 13.36 -35.97 9.13
C ASN A 273 12.93 -37.20 9.93
N THR A 274 12.15 -37.02 11.00
CA THR A 274 11.58 -38.14 11.77
C THR A 274 10.76 -39.05 10.87
N LEU A 275 9.85 -38.50 10.06
CA LEU A 275 9.04 -39.29 9.12
C LEU A 275 9.90 -40.07 8.12
N THR A 276 10.89 -39.42 7.52
CA THR A 276 11.77 -40.04 6.51
C THR A 276 12.57 -41.19 7.10
N GLU A 277 13.12 -41.02 8.31
CA GLU A 277 13.84 -42.06 9.04
C GLU A 277 12.93 -43.24 9.39
N THR A 278 11.73 -42.98 9.93
CA THR A 278 10.76 -44.03 10.28
C THR A 278 10.29 -44.81 9.06
N PHE A 279 10.07 -44.14 7.92
CA PHE A 279 9.61 -44.81 6.69
C PHE A 279 10.72 -45.60 6.01
N THR A 280 11.93 -45.05 5.96
CA THR A 280 13.10 -45.76 5.41
C THR A 280 13.45 -46.97 6.27
N GLY A 281 13.34 -46.84 7.59
CA GLY A 281 13.61 -47.90 8.57
C GLY A 281 12.39 -48.75 8.94
N ILE A 282 11.30 -48.73 8.17
CA ILE A 282 10.01 -49.31 8.61
C ILE A 282 10.10 -50.81 8.92
N GLN A 283 10.92 -51.55 8.17
CA GLN A 283 11.15 -52.98 8.41
C GLN A 283 11.81 -53.21 9.79
N THR A 284 12.79 -52.39 10.16
CA THR A 284 13.43 -52.43 11.47
C THR A 284 12.44 -52.08 12.57
N VAL A 285 11.65 -51.02 12.38
CA VAL A 285 10.62 -50.62 13.36
C VAL A 285 9.63 -51.76 13.62
N LYS A 286 9.20 -52.47 12.56
CA LYS A 286 8.30 -53.63 12.66
C LYS A 286 8.97 -54.87 13.24
N ALA A 287 10.22 -55.16 12.87
CA ALA A 287 10.96 -56.31 13.37
C ALA A 287 11.20 -56.25 14.89
N PHE A 288 11.37 -55.05 15.43
CA PHE A 288 11.58 -54.81 16.86
C PHE A 288 10.33 -54.34 17.63
N THR A 289 9.15 -54.31 17.00
CA THR A 289 7.87 -53.87 17.61
C THR A 289 7.97 -52.47 18.25
N MET A 290 8.68 -51.55 17.58
CA MET A 290 9.01 -50.20 18.06
C MET A 290 7.99 -49.13 17.62
N GLU A 291 6.82 -49.50 17.10
CA GLU A 291 5.85 -48.53 16.56
C GLU A 291 5.36 -47.55 17.62
N GLY A 292 5.22 -47.99 18.87
CA GLY A 292 4.84 -47.12 19.99
C GLY A 292 5.88 -46.04 20.27
N PHE A 293 7.17 -46.40 20.17
CA PHE A 293 8.29 -45.48 20.36
C PHE A 293 8.33 -44.43 19.24
N GLU A 294 8.30 -44.86 17.99
CA GLU A 294 8.31 -43.95 16.82
C GLU A 294 7.08 -43.04 16.80
N ARG A 295 5.89 -43.56 17.17
CA ARG A 295 4.68 -42.74 17.31
C ARG A 295 4.84 -41.64 18.36
N ASN A 296 5.46 -41.95 19.50
CA ASN A 296 5.71 -40.96 20.55
C ASN A 296 6.73 -39.91 20.09
N ARG A 297 7.80 -40.33 19.41
CA ARG A 297 8.82 -39.44 18.80
C ARG A 297 8.19 -38.47 17.81
N PHE A 298 7.35 -38.97 16.90
CA PHE A 298 6.57 -38.13 15.98
C PHE A 298 5.64 -37.17 16.71
N HIS A 299 4.90 -37.63 17.74
CA HIS A 299 3.99 -36.78 18.52
C HIS A 299 4.72 -35.62 19.21
N GLN A 300 5.93 -35.84 19.72
CA GLN A 300 6.73 -34.77 20.33
C GLN A 300 7.12 -33.70 19.30
N SER A 301 7.67 -34.10 18.15
CA SER A 301 8.02 -33.18 17.06
C SER A 301 6.79 -32.43 16.52
N ALA A 302 5.68 -33.14 16.33
CA ALA A 302 4.43 -32.56 15.85
C ALA A 302 3.86 -31.53 16.86
N LYS A 303 3.98 -31.79 18.16
CA LYS A 303 3.55 -30.88 19.23
C LYS A 303 4.39 -29.61 19.27
N GLU A 304 5.70 -29.69 19.06
CA GLU A 304 6.54 -28.49 18.96
C GLU A 304 6.21 -27.67 17.71
N PHE A 305 6.06 -28.32 16.55
CA PHE A 305 5.59 -27.65 15.34
C PHE A 305 4.24 -26.94 15.54
N PHE A 306 3.28 -27.62 16.18
CA PHE A 306 1.98 -27.03 16.54
C PHE A 306 2.15 -25.79 17.42
N ARG A 307 2.97 -25.85 18.47
CA ARG A 307 3.24 -24.71 19.37
C ARG A 307 3.84 -23.52 18.63
N LYS A 308 4.78 -23.72 17.70
CA LYS A 308 5.33 -22.61 16.90
C LYS A 308 4.30 -22.07 15.89
N SER A 309 3.49 -22.95 15.31
CA SER A 309 2.43 -22.58 14.36
C SER A 309 1.37 -21.71 15.00
N VAL A 310 0.94 -22.03 16.24
CA VAL A 310 0.02 -21.18 17.01
C VAL A 310 0.63 -19.80 17.29
N LYS A 311 1.95 -19.70 17.54
CA LYS A 311 2.62 -18.39 17.69
C LYS A 311 2.59 -17.56 16.41
N ILE A 312 2.70 -18.18 15.24
CA ILE A 312 2.56 -17.47 13.95
C ILE A 312 1.16 -16.89 13.83
N VAL A 313 0.13 -17.70 14.12
CA VAL A 313 -1.26 -17.26 14.09
C VAL A 313 -1.47 -16.09 15.06
N PHE A 314 -0.96 -16.19 16.29
CA PHE A 314 -1.05 -15.10 17.27
C PHE A 314 -0.49 -13.78 16.73
N TYR A 315 0.74 -13.78 16.17
CA TYR A 315 1.32 -12.56 15.61
C TYR A 315 0.58 -12.06 14.36
N ASN A 316 0.10 -12.97 13.49
CA ASN A 316 -0.70 -12.57 12.33
C ASN A 316 -2.03 -11.93 12.76
N SER A 317 -2.71 -12.49 13.76
CA SER A 317 -3.97 -11.97 14.30
C SER A 317 -3.82 -10.59 14.92
N LEU A 318 -2.65 -10.25 15.48
CA LEU A 318 -2.35 -8.90 15.97
C LEU A 318 -2.26 -7.84 14.86
N THR A 319 -2.02 -8.24 13.61
CA THR A 319 -1.85 -7.30 12.49
C THR A 319 -3.07 -6.43 12.29
N LYS A 320 -4.29 -7.03 12.29
CA LYS A 320 -5.53 -6.28 12.04
C LYS A 320 -5.83 -5.27 13.17
N PRO A 321 -5.92 -5.66 14.45
CA PRO A 321 -6.18 -4.70 15.55
C PRO A 321 -5.13 -3.59 15.63
N ILE A 322 -3.84 -3.92 15.45
CA ILE A 322 -2.77 -2.92 15.48
C ILE A 322 -2.93 -1.95 14.31
N THR A 323 -3.24 -2.43 13.10
CA THR A 323 -3.48 -1.55 11.94
C THR A 323 -4.67 -0.63 12.17
N GLU A 324 -5.74 -1.13 12.78
CA GLU A 324 -6.95 -0.37 13.07
C GLU A 324 -6.71 0.73 14.11
N ILE A 325 -6.06 0.39 15.24
CA ILE A 325 -5.68 1.37 16.27
C ILE A 325 -4.74 2.43 15.71
N LEU A 326 -3.75 2.04 14.91
CA LEU A 326 -2.82 2.99 14.29
C LEU A 326 -3.53 3.87 13.26
N GLY A 327 -4.43 3.30 12.45
CA GLY A 327 -5.22 4.04 11.46
C GLY A 327 -6.11 5.08 12.13
N ILE A 328 -6.90 4.69 13.11
CA ILE A 328 -7.75 5.59 13.89
C ILE A 328 -6.89 6.61 14.64
N GLY A 329 -5.78 6.20 15.25
CA GLY A 329 -4.88 7.11 15.96
C GLY A 329 -4.32 8.21 15.07
N VAL A 330 -3.87 7.88 13.86
CA VAL A 330 -3.39 8.86 12.89
C VAL A 330 -4.52 9.79 12.44
N ILE A 331 -5.71 9.26 12.13
CA ILE A 331 -6.88 10.06 11.74
C ILE A 331 -7.28 11.02 12.86
N SER A 332 -7.39 10.53 14.11
CA SER A 332 -7.76 11.34 15.26
C SER A 332 -6.74 12.45 15.52
N LEU A 333 -5.44 12.15 15.44
CA LEU A 333 -4.40 13.17 15.66
C LEU A 333 -4.40 14.22 14.54
N ALA A 334 -4.60 13.80 13.29
CA ALA A 334 -4.74 14.71 12.16
C ALA A 334 -6.00 15.58 12.29
N LEU A 335 -7.11 15.01 12.77
CA LEU A 335 -8.36 15.73 13.01
C LEU A 335 -8.20 16.77 14.13
N VAL A 336 -7.56 16.42 15.25
CA VAL A 336 -7.29 17.39 16.33
C VAL A 336 -6.39 18.51 15.85
N ALA A 337 -5.34 18.19 15.09
CA ALA A 337 -4.45 19.20 14.52
C ALA A 337 -5.17 20.10 13.50
N GLY A 338 -5.98 19.51 12.61
CA GLY A 338 -6.80 20.25 11.65
C GLY A 338 -7.84 21.14 12.33
N ALA A 339 -8.52 20.63 13.35
CA ALA A 339 -9.47 21.40 14.14
C ALA A 339 -8.79 22.56 14.87
N TYR A 340 -7.60 22.35 15.45
CA TYR A 340 -6.82 23.42 16.07
C TYR A 340 -6.42 24.52 15.08
N LEU A 341 -5.98 24.14 13.87
CA LEU A 341 -5.64 25.09 12.80
C LEU A 341 -6.85 25.95 12.38
N VAL A 342 -8.00 25.31 12.17
CA VAL A 342 -9.25 26.00 11.79
C VAL A 342 -9.76 26.90 12.91
N LEU A 343 -9.76 26.42 14.17
CA LEU A 343 -10.26 27.18 15.32
C LEU A 343 -9.39 28.38 15.67
N ASN A 344 -8.09 28.35 15.36
CA ASN A 344 -7.17 29.45 15.62
C ASN A 344 -6.90 30.35 14.40
N GLN A 345 -7.62 30.16 13.29
CA GLN A 345 -7.44 30.93 12.05
C GLN A 345 -6.00 30.92 11.50
N GLU A 346 -5.24 29.85 11.74
CA GLU A 346 -3.90 29.65 11.13
C GLU A 346 -3.96 28.90 9.79
N THR A 347 -5.13 28.90 9.14
CA THR A 347 -5.35 28.28 7.83
C THR A 347 -4.67 29.05 6.72
#